data_AF-A0A1F5SW72-F1
#
_entry.id   AF-A0A1F5SW72-F1
#
_cell.length_a   1.000
_cell.length_b   1.000
_cell.length_c   1.000
_cell.angle_alpha   90.00
_cell.angle_beta   90.00
_cell.angle_gamma   90.00
#
_symmetry.space_group_name_H-M   'P 1'
#
loop_
_entity.id
_entity.type
_entity.pdbx_description
1 polymer ?
#
loop_
_entity_poly.entity_id
_entity_poly.type
_entity_poly.pdbx_seq_one_letter_code
_entity_poly.pdbx_strand_id
1 'polypeptide(L)'
;MWFYYWINFVIILGERINIMKKILIMLSVAMLAVFVGTTINVEANSIASQLKGRILIQSQAGQQVWYVDPGSDERYRLNSLEDLNFVIENLGLQVSDDYIIKYLVFPQNVWGKFLVVIDNSNARKVYYIYPVDGKAYLIINDDKVLSTMKSFGLSILNENLNKIKISDLDRSKVK
;
A
#
# COMPACT_ATOMS: atom_id res chain seq x y z
N MET A 1 12.47 37.48 67.60
CA MET A 1 11.36 37.18 66.66
C MET A 1 11.83 37.10 65.21
N TRP A 2 12.50 38.14 64.67
CA TRP A 2 13.04 38.17 63.29
C TRP A 2 13.98 37.00 62.93
N PHE A 3 14.83 36.58 63.87
CA PHE A 3 15.75 35.45 63.67
C PHE A 3 15.03 34.10 63.43
N TYR A 4 13.88 33.89 64.08
CA TYR A 4 13.06 32.69 63.89
C TYR A 4 12.41 32.66 62.50
N TYR A 5 11.91 33.81 62.03
CA TYR A 5 11.39 33.93 60.66
C TYR A 5 12.47 33.71 59.61
N TRP A 6 13.68 34.21 59.86
CA TRP A 6 14.82 34.02 58.95
C TRP A 6 15.25 32.54 58.85
N ILE A 7 15.35 31.82 59.97
CA ILE A 7 15.67 30.39 59.97
C ILE A 7 14.59 29.57 59.23
N ASN A 8 13.31 29.81 59.52
CA ASN A 8 12.22 29.12 58.82
C ASN A 8 12.23 29.41 57.33
N PHE A 9 12.53 30.65 56.92
CA PHE A 9 12.64 31.01 55.51
C PHE A 9 13.76 30.25 54.79
N VAL A 10 14.95 30.14 55.40
CA VAL A 10 16.09 29.38 54.84
C VAL A 10 15.77 27.88 54.75
N ILE A 11 15.11 27.30 55.75
CA ILE A 11 14.67 25.89 55.74
C ILE A 11 13.67 25.64 54.60
N ILE A 12 12.63 26.48 54.49
CA ILE A 12 11.62 26.37 53.43
C ILE A 12 12.27 26.51 52.03
N LEU A 13 13.22 27.42 51.86
CA LEU A 13 13.98 27.56 50.61
C LEU A 13 14.78 26.30 50.27
N GLY A 14 15.47 25.70 51.25
CA GLY A 14 16.22 24.46 51.08
C GLY A 14 15.33 23.28 50.65
N GLU A 15 14.15 23.13 51.27
CA GLU A 15 13.17 22.10 50.89
C GLU A 15 12.64 22.30 49.47
N ARG A 16 12.30 23.55 49.09
CA ARG A 16 11.81 23.90 47.76
C ARG A 16 12.84 23.60 46.66
N ILE A 17 14.13 23.89 46.90
CA ILE A 17 15.23 23.58 45.97
C ILE A 17 15.37 22.06 45.78
N ASN A 18 15.27 21.28 46.85
CA ASN A 18 15.34 19.82 46.78
C ASN A 18 14.13 19.22 46.04
N ILE A 19 12.93 19.79 46.19
CA ILE A 19 11.74 19.40 45.44
C ILE A 19 11.92 19.68 43.95
N MET A 20 12.42 20.86 43.57
CA MET A 20 12.66 21.20 42.15
C MET A 20 13.68 20.27 41.48
N LYS A 21 14.77 19.90 42.18
CA LYS A 21 15.75 18.93 41.66
C LYS A 21 15.12 17.56 41.39
N LYS A 22 14.27 17.07 42.29
CA LYS A 22 13.55 15.80 42.10
C LYS A 22 12.57 15.87 40.92
N ILE A 23 11.87 16.99 40.75
CA ILE A 23 10.98 17.22 39.61
C ILE A 23 11.76 17.21 38.29
N LEU A 24 12.91 17.90 38.23
CA LEU A 24 13.80 17.89 37.07
C LEU A 24 14.30 16.47 36.72
N ILE A 25 14.71 15.69 37.73
CA ILE A 25 15.12 14.30 37.53
C ILE A 25 13.95 13.45 37.02
N MET A 26 12.76 13.57 37.61
CA MET A 26 11.58 12.83 37.15
C MET A 26 11.19 13.20 35.71
N LEU A 27 11.27 14.48 35.33
CA LEU A 27 11.02 14.91 33.96
C LEU A 27 12.04 14.34 32.98
N SER A 28 13.33 14.33 33.36
CA SER A 28 14.38 13.74 32.52
C SER A 28 14.21 12.23 32.34
N VAL A 29 13.79 11.52 33.39
CA VAL A 29 13.51 10.07 33.35
C VAL A 29 12.27 9.78 32.52
N ALA A 30 11.21 10.59 32.65
CA ALA A 30 10.00 10.47 31.84
C ALA A 30 10.31 10.68 30.35
N MET A 31 11.15 11.66 30.02
CA MET A 31 11.57 11.92 28.64
C MET A 31 12.40 10.77 28.04
N LEU A 32 13.29 10.18 28.85
CA LEU A 32 14.02 8.96 28.48
C LEU A 32 13.09 7.76 28.27
N ALA A 33 12.06 7.59 29.10
CA ALA A 33 11.10 6.50 28.96
C ALA A 33 10.29 6.58 27.66
N VAL A 34 9.99 7.80 27.18
CA VAL A 34 9.34 8.00 25.86
C VAL A 34 10.27 7.59 24.71
N PHE A 35 11.58 7.82 24.85
CA PHE A 35 12.55 7.52 23.79
C PHE A 35 12.88 6.02 23.66
N VAL A 36 12.79 5.26 24.75
CA VAL A 36 13.06 3.80 24.75
C VAL A 36 11.88 2.98 24.20
N GLY A 37 10.68 3.56 24.12
CA GLY A 37 9.44 2.81 23.86
C GLY A 37 8.88 2.82 22.43
N THR A 38 9.39 3.66 21.52
CA THR A 38 8.83 3.73 20.16
C THR A 38 9.68 2.93 19.18
N THR A 39 9.25 1.69 18.90
CA THR A 39 9.63 1.03 17.65
C THR A 39 8.94 1.79 16.51
N ILE A 40 9.66 2.69 15.85
CA ILE A 40 9.24 3.19 14.55
C ILE A 40 9.27 2.01 13.59
N ASN A 41 8.10 1.44 13.29
CA ASN A 41 7.95 0.48 12.20
C ASN A 41 8.17 1.26 10.89
N VAL A 42 9.43 1.42 10.51
CA VAL A 42 9.78 1.89 9.17
C VAL A 42 9.51 0.71 8.24
N GLU A 43 8.33 0.66 7.63
CA GLU A 43 8.07 -0.26 6.53
C GLU A 43 9.12 0.01 5.46
N ALA A 44 10.06 -0.93 5.30
CA ALA A 44 11.03 -0.86 4.23
C ALA A 44 10.26 -0.82 2.91
N ASN A 45 10.46 0.24 2.12
CA ASN A 45 9.82 0.43 0.81
C ASN A 45 10.20 -0.76 -0.09
N SER A 46 9.31 -1.75 -0.16
CA SER A 46 9.55 -2.99 -0.87
C SER A 46 9.35 -2.77 -2.38
N ILE A 47 10.04 -3.55 -3.21
CA ILE A 47 9.83 -3.50 -4.67
C ILE A 47 8.37 -3.78 -5.02
N ALA A 48 7.69 -4.66 -4.26
CA ALA A 48 6.27 -4.89 -4.42
C ALA A 48 5.46 -3.62 -4.19
N SER A 49 5.80 -2.84 -3.15
CA SER A 49 5.12 -1.59 -2.84
C SER A 49 5.32 -0.48 -3.90
N GLN A 50 6.47 -0.46 -4.56
CA GLN A 50 6.78 0.46 -5.65
C GLN A 50 6.07 0.09 -6.96
N LEU A 51 5.76 -1.19 -7.14
CA LEU A 51 5.19 -1.74 -8.37
C LEU A 51 3.71 -2.12 -8.22
N LYS A 52 3.06 -1.74 -7.11
CA LYS A 52 1.62 -1.96 -6.89
C LYS A 52 0.81 -1.52 -8.08
N GLY A 53 -0.11 -2.39 -8.50
CA GLY A 53 -1.01 -2.12 -9.61
C GLY A 53 -0.39 -2.29 -10.99
N ARG A 54 0.92 -2.52 -11.12
CA ARG A 54 1.59 -2.58 -12.43
C ARG A 54 1.41 -3.96 -13.06
N ILE A 55 1.26 -3.94 -14.38
CA ILE A 55 1.51 -5.10 -15.22
C ILE A 55 3.02 -5.16 -15.47
N LEU A 56 3.63 -6.31 -15.25
CA LEU A 56 5.07 -6.54 -15.37
C LEU A 56 5.36 -7.59 -16.44
N ILE A 57 6.39 -7.36 -17.24
CA ILE A 57 6.84 -8.29 -18.28
C ILE A 57 8.21 -8.83 -17.90
N GLN A 58 8.29 -10.14 -17.69
CA GLN A 58 9.53 -10.83 -17.33
C GLN A 58 10.45 -10.96 -18.54
N SER A 59 11.62 -10.31 -18.50
CA SER A 59 12.51 -10.20 -19.67
C SER A 59 13.38 -11.43 -19.94
N GLN A 60 13.67 -12.25 -18.93
CA GLN A 60 14.72 -13.28 -19.00
C GLN A 60 14.20 -14.72 -19.19
N ALA A 61 12.89 -14.96 -19.18
CA ALA A 61 12.30 -16.30 -19.32
C ALA A 61 10.91 -16.26 -19.96
N GLY A 62 10.82 -16.49 -21.27
CA GLY A 62 9.54 -16.78 -21.96
C GLY A 62 8.50 -15.66 -22.00
N GLN A 63 8.87 -14.41 -21.72
CA GLN A 63 7.96 -13.23 -21.71
C GLN A 63 6.68 -13.44 -20.90
N GLN A 64 6.80 -13.98 -19.69
CA GLN A 64 5.66 -14.09 -18.78
C GLN A 64 5.21 -12.69 -18.33
N VAL A 65 3.90 -12.56 -18.15
CA VAL A 65 3.23 -11.35 -17.69
C VAL A 65 2.71 -11.58 -16.28
N TRP A 66 2.88 -10.57 -15.45
CA TRP A 66 2.47 -10.57 -14.06
C TRP A 66 1.66 -9.31 -13.78
N TYR A 67 0.73 -9.40 -12.84
CA TYR A 67 0.02 -8.26 -12.27
C TYR A 67 0.35 -8.19 -10.78
N VAL A 68 0.80 -7.04 -10.28
CA VAL A 68 1.03 -6.82 -8.85
C VAL A 68 -0.23 -6.22 -8.24
N ASP A 69 -0.89 -6.95 -7.37
CA ASP A 69 -2.12 -6.48 -6.73
C ASP A 69 -1.82 -5.36 -5.73
N PRO A 70 -2.45 -4.17 -5.87
CA PRO A 70 -2.24 -3.05 -4.94
C PRO A 70 -2.85 -3.27 -3.55
N GLY A 71 -3.69 -4.29 -3.37
CA GLY A 71 -4.27 -4.65 -2.07
C GLY A 71 -3.35 -5.52 -1.20
N SER A 72 -2.71 -6.52 -1.79
CA SER A 72 -1.91 -7.54 -1.09
C SER A 72 -0.40 -7.43 -1.30
N ASP A 73 0.07 -6.65 -2.27
CA ASP A 73 1.47 -6.58 -2.73
C ASP A 73 1.99 -7.92 -3.28
N GLU A 74 1.08 -8.84 -3.59
CA GLU A 74 1.39 -10.11 -4.23
C GLU A 74 1.27 -10.00 -5.75
N ARG A 75 2.06 -10.81 -6.46
CA ARG A 75 1.95 -10.93 -7.92
C ARG A 75 1.07 -12.11 -8.31
N TYR A 76 0.28 -11.89 -9.34
CA TYR A 76 -0.56 -12.87 -10.02
C TYR A 76 -0.07 -13.03 -11.46
N ARG A 77 -0.09 -14.25 -11.96
CA ARG A 77 0.25 -14.56 -13.34
C ARG A 77 -0.87 -14.03 -14.25
N LEU A 78 -0.50 -13.50 -15.42
CA LEU A 78 -1.44 -12.90 -16.38
C LEU A 78 -1.13 -13.34 -17.82
N ASN A 79 -0.88 -14.64 -18.02
CA ASN A 79 -0.40 -15.17 -19.31
C ASN A 79 -1.53 -15.62 -20.25
N SER A 80 -2.75 -15.72 -19.75
CA SER A 80 -3.91 -16.24 -20.48
C SER A 80 -5.17 -15.43 -20.15
N LEU A 81 -6.20 -15.54 -20.99
CA LEU A 81 -7.48 -14.91 -20.73
C LEU A 81 -8.11 -15.46 -19.44
N GLU A 82 -7.94 -16.75 -19.16
CA GLU A 82 -8.42 -17.37 -17.93
C GLU A 82 -7.68 -16.85 -16.70
N ASP A 83 -6.36 -16.60 -16.78
CA ASP A 83 -5.61 -15.97 -15.70
C ASP A 83 -6.11 -14.53 -15.44
N LEU A 84 -6.38 -13.76 -16.51
CA LEU A 84 -6.95 -12.41 -16.39
C LEU A 84 -8.34 -12.41 -15.78
N ASN A 85 -9.24 -13.28 -16.25
CA ASN A 85 -10.58 -13.40 -15.70
C ASN A 85 -10.54 -13.81 -14.22
N PHE A 86 -9.65 -14.74 -13.87
CA PHE A 86 -9.44 -15.14 -12.48
C PHE A 86 -9.03 -13.94 -11.60
N VAL A 87 -8.07 -13.13 -12.05
CA VAL A 87 -7.66 -11.90 -11.34
C VAL A 87 -8.81 -10.92 -11.21
N ILE A 88 -9.57 -10.67 -12.28
CA ILE A 88 -10.72 -9.76 -12.26
C ILE A 88 -11.82 -10.25 -11.30
N GLU A 89 -12.11 -11.55 -11.28
CA GLU A 89 -13.16 -12.13 -10.44
C GLU A 89 -12.81 -12.09 -8.96
N ASN A 90 -11.54 -12.31 -8.61
CA ASN A 90 -11.11 -12.35 -7.22
C ASN A 90 -10.72 -10.98 -6.66
N LEU A 91 -10.19 -10.08 -7.49
CA LEU A 91 -9.60 -8.80 -7.05
C LEU A 91 -10.31 -7.57 -7.62
N GLY A 92 -11.21 -7.75 -8.60
CA GLY A 92 -11.94 -6.67 -9.22
C GLY A 92 -12.87 -5.97 -8.24
N LEU A 93 -12.88 -4.65 -8.27
CA LEU A 93 -13.77 -3.82 -7.46
C LEU A 93 -15.03 -3.49 -8.26
N GLN A 94 -16.18 -3.97 -7.80
CA GLN A 94 -17.45 -3.58 -8.41
C GLN A 94 -17.78 -2.11 -8.12
N VAL A 95 -18.11 -1.34 -9.15
CA VAL A 95 -18.47 0.08 -9.06
C VAL A 95 -19.70 0.39 -9.93
N SER A 96 -20.38 1.50 -9.66
CA SER A 96 -21.50 1.97 -10.48
C SER A 96 -21.02 2.65 -11.77
N ASP A 97 -21.89 2.72 -12.78
CA ASP A 97 -21.65 3.54 -13.98
C ASP A 97 -21.34 5.00 -13.61
N ASP A 98 -22.07 5.57 -12.65
CA ASP A 98 -21.86 6.93 -12.13
C ASP A 98 -20.43 7.14 -11.61
N TYR A 99 -19.84 6.11 -10.98
CA TYR A 99 -18.47 6.21 -10.47
C TYR A 99 -17.45 6.30 -11.61
N ILE A 100 -17.66 5.57 -12.71
CA ILE A 100 -16.76 5.60 -13.86
C ILE A 100 -16.79 6.95 -14.58
N ILE A 101 -17.98 7.53 -14.79
CA ILE A 101 -18.11 8.81 -15.52
C ILE A 101 -17.68 10.02 -14.70
N LYS A 102 -17.62 9.89 -13.37
CA LYS A 102 -17.28 10.98 -12.46
C LYS A 102 -15.83 11.47 -12.60
N TYR A 103 -14.92 10.59 -13.00
CA TYR A 103 -13.49 10.88 -12.98
C TYR A 103 -12.86 10.74 -14.36
N LEU A 104 -12.17 11.80 -14.81
CA LEU A 104 -11.23 11.69 -15.92
C LEU A 104 -9.90 11.05 -15.46
N VAL A 105 -9.46 11.41 -14.26
CA VAL A 105 -8.34 10.81 -13.52
C VAL A 105 -8.88 10.35 -12.18
N PHE A 106 -8.74 9.07 -11.88
CA PHE A 106 -9.34 8.45 -10.71
C PHE A 106 -8.55 8.77 -9.43
N PRO A 107 -9.18 8.69 -8.25
CA PRO A 107 -8.46 8.84 -6.99
C PRO A 107 -7.42 7.72 -6.80
N GLN A 108 -6.31 8.06 -6.14
CA GLN A 108 -5.12 7.20 -6.08
C GLN A 108 -5.35 5.83 -5.43
N ASN A 109 -6.37 5.71 -4.56
CA ASN A 109 -6.73 4.48 -3.88
C ASN A 109 -7.32 3.39 -4.80
N VAL A 110 -7.67 3.73 -6.04
CA VAL A 110 -8.09 2.76 -7.06
C VAL A 110 -7.08 2.58 -8.20
N TRP A 111 -5.93 3.25 -8.13
CA TRP A 111 -4.89 3.09 -9.13
C TRP A 111 -4.36 1.66 -9.13
N GLY A 112 -4.15 1.12 -10.33
CA GLY A 112 -3.74 -0.26 -10.52
C GLY A 112 -4.86 -1.27 -10.41
N LYS A 113 -6.07 -0.90 -9.97
CA LYS A 113 -7.15 -1.87 -9.77
C LYS A 113 -7.92 -2.11 -11.07
N PHE A 114 -8.57 -3.27 -11.10
CA PHE A 114 -9.65 -3.55 -12.04
C PHE A 114 -10.96 -3.06 -11.44
N LEU A 115 -11.63 -2.13 -12.12
CA LEU A 115 -12.99 -1.72 -11.79
C LEU A 115 -13.98 -2.47 -12.68
N VAL A 116 -15.01 -3.03 -12.07
CA VAL A 116 -15.99 -3.86 -12.73
C VAL A 116 -17.35 -3.17 -12.65
N VAL A 117 -17.94 -2.90 -13.80
CA VAL A 117 -19.31 -2.40 -13.90
C VAL A 117 -20.18 -3.49 -14.45
N ILE A 118 -21.33 -3.73 -13.81
CA ILE A 118 -22.35 -4.67 -14.27
C ILE A 118 -23.56 -3.84 -14.65
N ASP A 119 -23.96 -3.91 -15.92
CA ASP A 119 -25.15 -3.20 -16.39
C ASP A 119 -26.45 -3.96 -16.07
N ASN A 120 -27.58 -3.34 -16.37
CA ASN A 120 -28.91 -3.93 -16.16
C ASN A 120 -29.16 -5.20 -17.01
N SER A 121 -28.34 -5.45 -18.03
CA SER A 121 -28.38 -6.66 -18.87
C SER A 121 -27.44 -7.75 -18.37
N ASN A 122 -26.84 -7.58 -17.18
CA ASN A 122 -25.79 -8.43 -16.60
C ASN A 122 -24.50 -8.51 -17.45
N ALA A 123 -24.29 -7.57 -18.37
CA ALA A 123 -23.03 -7.49 -19.10
C ALA A 123 -21.98 -6.78 -18.23
N ARG A 124 -20.78 -7.36 -18.21
CA ARG A 124 -19.65 -6.89 -17.42
C ARG A 124 -18.73 -6.03 -18.27
N LYS A 125 -18.53 -4.77 -17.88
CA LYS A 125 -17.45 -3.90 -18.40
C LYS A 125 -16.34 -3.85 -17.37
N VAL A 126 -15.10 -4.04 -17.80
CA VAL A 126 -13.93 -4.02 -16.92
C VAL A 126 -13.00 -2.91 -17.35
N TYR A 127 -12.56 -2.10 -16.38
CA TYR A 127 -11.62 -1.01 -16.59
C TYR A 127 -10.37 -1.28 -15.76
N TYR A 128 -9.19 -1.21 -16.39
CA TYR A 128 -7.93 -1.12 -15.66
C TYR A 128 -7.62 0.35 -15.40
N ILE A 129 -7.47 0.72 -14.13
CA ILE A 129 -7.04 2.08 -13.77
C ILE A 129 -5.52 2.12 -13.85
N TYR A 130 -4.97 2.68 -14.92
CA TYR A 130 -3.54 2.61 -15.17
C TYR A 130 -2.78 3.42 -14.11
N PRO A 131 -1.88 2.81 -13.31
CA PRO A 131 -1.26 3.47 -12.16
C PRO A 131 -0.20 4.53 -12.53
N VAL A 132 0.04 4.78 -13.82
CA VAL A 132 0.97 5.81 -14.28
C VAL A 132 0.26 7.15 -14.50
N ASP A 133 -0.97 7.13 -15.00
CA ASP A 133 -1.73 8.36 -15.29
C ASP A 133 -3.10 8.44 -14.60
N GLY A 134 -3.49 7.37 -13.90
CA GLY A 134 -4.74 7.28 -13.15
C GLY A 134 -5.99 7.21 -14.03
N LYS A 135 -5.87 6.99 -15.34
CA LYS A 135 -7.02 6.91 -16.26
C LYS A 135 -7.57 5.49 -16.33
N ALA A 136 -8.86 5.40 -16.61
CA ALA A 136 -9.52 4.13 -16.87
C ALA A 136 -9.32 3.70 -18.33
N TYR A 137 -8.85 2.47 -18.52
CA TYR A 137 -8.73 1.83 -19.82
C TYR A 137 -9.67 0.64 -19.89
N LEU A 138 -10.60 0.67 -20.84
CA LEU A 138 -11.55 -0.42 -21.06
C LEU A 138 -10.81 -1.68 -21.51
N ILE A 139 -11.04 -2.79 -20.81
CA ILE A 139 -10.55 -4.11 -21.17
C ILE A 139 -11.62 -4.75 -22.07
N ILE A 140 -11.30 -4.87 -23.35
CA ILE A 140 -12.14 -5.57 -24.31
C ILE A 140 -11.78 -7.06 -24.25
N ASN A 141 -12.75 -7.91 -23.96
CA ASN A 141 -12.56 -9.35 -23.93
C ASN A 141 -12.59 -9.93 -25.35
N ASP A 142 -11.49 -9.71 -26.07
CA ASP A 142 -11.22 -10.26 -27.40
C ASP A 142 -9.87 -10.98 -27.43
N ASP A 143 -9.52 -11.57 -28.59
CA ASP A 143 -8.25 -12.27 -28.77
C ASP A 143 -7.01 -11.38 -28.59
N LYS A 144 -7.18 -10.05 -28.56
CA LYS A 144 -6.11 -9.06 -28.42
C LYS A 144 -5.95 -8.56 -26.99
N VAL A 145 -6.84 -8.90 -26.06
CA VAL A 145 -6.82 -8.41 -24.68
C VAL A 145 -5.45 -8.55 -24.02
N LEU A 146 -4.77 -9.68 -24.20
CA LEU A 146 -3.44 -9.91 -23.62
C LEU A 146 -2.37 -9.00 -24.24
N SER A 147 -2.47 -8.70 -25.54
CA SER A 147 -1.57 -7.74 -26.19
C SER A 147 -1.81 -6.32 -25.67
N THR A 148 -3.08 -5.95 -25.44
CA THR A 148 -3.46 -4.69 -24.80
C THR A 148 -2.88 -4.61 -23.38
N MET A 149 -3.02 -5.66 -22.56
CA MET A 149 -2.45 -5.70 -21.21
C MET A 149 -0.92 -5.60 -21.24
N LYS A 150 -0.25 -6.29 -22.17
CA LYS A 150 1.21 -6.18 -22.36
C LYS A 150 1.64 -4.77 -22.76
N SER A 151 0.82 -4.01 -23.49
CA SER A 151 1.16 -2.63 -23.86
C SER A 151 1.31 -1.68 -22.66
N PHE A 152 0.62 -1.98 -21.55
CA PHE A 152 0.79 -1.28 -20.27
C PHE A 152 1.96 -1.81 -19.43
N GLY A 153 2.59 -2.89 -19.86
CA GLY A 153 3.55 -3.66 -19.11
C GLY A 153 4.89 -2.95 -18.92
N LEU A 154 5.42 -3.00 -17.70
CA LEU A 154 6.79 -2.59 -17.38
C LEU A 154 7.72 -3.81 -17.40
N SER A 155 8.82 -3.73 -18.14
CA SER A 155 9.81 -4.82 -18.13
C SER A 155 10.51 -4.93 -16.76
N ILE A 156 10.69 -6.17 -16.27
CA ILE A 156 11.34 -6.45 -15.00
C ILE A 156 12.29 -7.65 -15.09
N LEU A 157 13.44 -7.54 -14.41
CA LEU A 157 14.41 -8.63 -14.25
C LEU A 157 13.94 -9.66 -13.22
N ASN A 158 14.39 -10.91 -13.38
CA ASN A 158 14.04 -12.00 -12.46
C ASN A 158 14.43 -11.69 -11.02
N GLU A 159 15.59 -11.05 -10.80
CA GLU A 159 16.10 -10.68 -9.49
C GLU A 159 15.13 -9.78 -8.70
N ASN A 160 14.47 -8.84 -9.39
CA ASN A 160 13.52 -7.94 -8.76
C ASN A 160 12.12 -8.54 -8.70
N LEU A 161 11.72 -9.25 -9.76
CA LEU A 161 10.44 -9.94 -9.80
C LEU A 161 10.35 -10.93 -8.63
N ASN A 162 11.37 -11.75 -8.38
CA ASN A 162 11.42 -12.78 -7.32
C ASN A 162 11.33 -12.23 -5.90
N LYS A 163 11.50 -10.93 -5.69
CA LYS A 163 11.28 -10.27 -4.40
C LYS A 163 9.80 -9.96 -4.14
N ILE A 164 8.96 -10.09 -5.16
CA ILE A 164 7.50 -9.97 -5.06
C ILE A 164 6.91 -11.37 -4.89
N LYS A 165 6.25 -11.61 -3.76
CA LYS A 165 5.63 -12.91 -3.45
C LYS A 165 4.57 -13.24 -4.50
N ILE A 166 4.63 -14.44 -5.06
CA ILE A 166 3.53 -14.97 -5.89
C ILE A 166 2.35 -15.34 -4.99
N SER A 167 1.16 -14.86 -5.32
CA SER A 167 -0.03 -15.10 -4.49
C SER A 167 -0.32 -16.58 -4.34
N ASP A 168 -0.86 -16.97 -3.18
CA ASP A 168 -1.34 -18.35 -2.95
C ASP A 168 -2.69 -18.59 -3.62
N LEU A 169 -3.40 -17.51 -3.93
CA LEU A 169 -4.61 -17.53 -4.75
C LEU A 169 -4.29 -17.51 -6.25
N ASP A 170 -3.02 -17.54 -6.67
CA ASP A 170 -2.71 -17.57 -8.10
C ASP A 170 -3.26 -18.85 -8.76
N ARG A 171 -3.88 -18.71 -9.94
CA ARG A 171 -4.47 -19.84 -10.67
C ARG A 171 -3.49 -20.99 -10.95
N SER A 172 -2.19 -20.72 -11.04
CA SER A 172 -1.18 -21.79 -11.20
C SER A 172 -0.99 -22.66 -9.95
N LYS A 173 -1.45 -22.18 -8.78
CA LYS A 173 -1.35 -22.86 -7.50
C LYS A 173 -2.66 -23.46 -7.02
N VAL A 174 -3.81 -22.92 -7.44
CA VAL A 174 -5.13 -23.48 -7.13
C VAL A 174 -5.39 -24.67 -8.05
N LYS A 175 -5.15 -25.89 -7.54
CA LYS A 175 -5.43 -27.17 -8.21
C LYS A 175 -6.77 -27.75 -7.77
#